data_AF-A0A934K446-F1
#
_entry.id   AF-A0A934K446-F1
#
_cell.length_a   1.000
_cell.length_b   1.000
_cell.length_c   1.000
_cell.angle_alpha   90.00
_cell.angle_beta   90.00
_cell.angle_gamma   90.00
#
_symmetry.space_group_name_H-M   'P 1'
#
loop_
_entity.id
_entity.type
_entity.pdbx_description
1 polymer ?
#
loop_
_entity_poly.entity_id
_entity_poly.type
_entity_poly.pdbx_seq_one_letter_code
_entity_poly.pdbx_strand_id
1 'polypeptide(L)'
;MGRGIPPCGGDKTLLDRAGAFLFNLDGRVAGSAIAVIAVVAVGSFLGVRSEQQRAGQSPGNGAAVSFSVRDGARDVRGDTALVFTASRPLASRSVQAALHIQPSAEGSLAASRDGLRFTWQPRTPLADRTAYTVRLDSLQDTGGHPVQGGVWRFETSTVPRVVSSTLDNGIAFGDGAELPVGSAIRIGFDQAMDTASVRVLANGKPLQLSWATDRRTATLRAQDLKAGRLQLALDGARDRAGHAAAAWRLTATLVEGAGSGSARLRAPALVQIANDTASLDQSGLQSAGSVYEYLTEGGITRFTAVFDRIPDVVGPVHSGRLVSLKLARHYRGMLFMSDLSHGSTARLNAEPVPTSLDSQDTFYRSVDRPSPDNLFVTGAAMERAEERAGVSASSPAVTGTGRIAGDPAGEVTVPEHRSTYTYDPHADTYSKVEDGHRLQDTATGAPVHIRLLAVLHTSAALTGYAEDPAGHRGLDFDLDSGGPADFYLGGRHAAGRWLAGDRNGPLSFSLADGTPVEPPAGLTWMDLVTS
;
A
#
# COMPACT_ATOMS: atom_id res chain seq x y z
N MET A 1 65.19 22.41 33.96
CA MET A 1 63.89 23.00 34.35
C MET A 1 62.80 22.02 33.93
N GLY A 2 61.92 21.44 34.72
CA GLY A 2 61.64 21.44 36.15
C GLY A 2 60.29 20.72 36.35
N ARG A 3 60.32 19.50 36.95
CA ARG A 3 59.31 18.76 37.77
C ARG A 3 57.87 18.56 37.21
N GLY A 4 57.18 17.42 37.38
CA GLY A 4 57.44 16.26 38.23
C GLY A 4 56.42 15.11 38.11
N ILE A 5 56.83 13.96 38.66
CA ILE A 5 56.14 12.84 39.35
C ILE A 5 54.70 12.45 38.92
N PRO A 6 54.45 11.16 38.55
CA PRO A 6 53.11 10.55 38.48
C PRO A 6 52.79 9.73 39.75
N PRO A 7 51.50 9.39 39.99
CA PRO A 7 51.23 8.15 40.72
C PRO A 7 50.13 7.26 40.11
N CYS A 8 50.39 5.95 40.27
CA CYS A 8 49.47 4.82 40.48
C CYS A 8 48.53 4.45 39.31
N GLY A 9 48.49 3.21 38.80
CA GLY A 9 48.74 1.91 39.42
C GLY A 9 47.57 1.02 38.98
N GLY A 10 47.71 0.37 37.83
CA GLY A 10 46.69 -0.53 37.26
C GLY A 10 47.13 -1.97 37.38
N ASP A 11 46.45 -2.74 38.22
CA ASP A 11 46.58 -4.19 38.30
C ASP A 11 45.36 -4.88 37.69
N LYS A 12 45.67 -5.72 36.70
CA LYS A 12 44.87 -6.80 36.11
C LYS A 12 44.70 -7.90 37.20
N THR A 13 43.65 -8.71 37.34
CA THR A 13 42.93 -9.62 36.43
C THR A 13 42.00 -10.50 37.30
N LEU A 14 40.94 -11.12 36.75
CA LEU A 14 40.64 -12.57 36.95
C LEU A 14 39.47 -13.17 36.12
N LEU A 15 39.01 -12.54 35.03
CA LEU A 15 38.05 -13.17 34.09
C LEU A 15 38.49 -13.17 32.62
N ASP A 16 39.70 -12.69 32.31
CA ASP A 16 40.29 -12.63 30.96
C ASP A 16 41.16 -13.87 30.60
N ARG A 17 40.87 -15.03 31.19
CA ARG A 17 41.57 -16.28 30.85
C ARG A 17 40.60 -17.45 30.71
N ALA A 18 39.97 -17.56 29.54
CA ALA A 18 39.73 -18.84 28.87
C ALA A 18 39.04 -18.60 27.51
N GLY A 19 39.82 -18.13 26.54
CA GLY A 19 39.50 -18.28 25.12
C GLY A 19 40.32 -19.42 24.53
N ALA A 20 39.66 -20.23 23.71
CA ALA A 20 40.20 -21.18 22.74
C ALA A 20 40.62 -22.59 23.22
N PHE A 21 39.72 -23.56 23.04
CA PHE A 21 40.09 -24.88 22.54
C PHE A 21 38.99 -25.46 21.61
N LEU A 22 39.21 -25.23 20.32
CA LEU A 22 38.95 -26.11 19.15
C LEU A 22 37.56 -26.73 18.88
N PHE A 23 37.08 -26.41 17.68
CA PHE A 23 36.16 -27.16 16.82
C PHE A 23 36.49 -28.66 16.71
N ASN A 24 35.48 -29.52 16.84
CA ASN A 24 35.09 -30.61 15.91
C ASN A 24 34.18 -31.63 16.64
N LEU A 25 32.98 -31.87 16.10
CA LEU A 25 32.52 -33.22 15.76
C LEU A 25 31.12 -33.19 15.12
N ASP A 26 31.04 -33.90 14.01
CA ASP A 26 29.89 -34.22 13.18
C ASP A 26 28.75 -34.93 13.93
N GLY A 27 27.53 -34.67 13.47
CA GLY A 27 26.62 -35.71 12.97
C GLY A 27 26.05 -36.76 13.93
N ARG A 28 24.71 -36.69 14.05
CA ARG A 28 23.73 -37.79 14.17
C ARG A 28 23.37 -38.33 15.57
N VAL A 29 22.13 -38.00 15.98
CA VAL A 29 20.99 -38.91 16.31
C VAL A 29 20.24 -38.55 17.60
N ALA A 30 18.91 -38.57 17.44
CA ALA A 30 17.84 -38.82 18.41
C ALA A 30 17.52 -37.74 19.46
N GLY A 31 16.46 -36.99 19.13
CA GLY A 31 15.19 -36.99 19.86
C GLY A 31 15.24 -36.80 21.37
N SER A 32 14.65 -35.71 21.86
CA SER A 32 14.10 -35.64 23.22
C SER A 32 13.09 -34.50 23.37
N ALA A 33 11.87 -34.94 23.72
CA ALA A 33 10.83 -34.29 24.51
C ALA A 33 10.91 -32.78 24.82
N ILE A 34 9.86 -32.08 24.43
CA ILE A 34 9.47 -30.77 24.97
C ILE A 34 9.06 -30.96 26.44
N ALA A 35 9.93 -30.56 27.36
CA ALA A 35 9.58 -30.39 28.77
C ALA A 35 9.23 -28.92 29.03
N VAL A 36 7.94 -28.64 29.23
CA VAL A 36 7.46 -27.34 29.70
C VAL A 36 7.74 -27.26 31.20
N ILE A 37 8.77 -26.51 31.59
CA ILE A 37 9.02 -26.15 32.99
C ILE A 37 8.34 -24.80 33.26
N ALA A 38 7.23 -24.85 33.99
CA ALA A 38 6.62 -23.67 34.59
C ALA A 38 7.40 -23.29 35.85
N VAL A 39 8.17 -22.20 35.79
CA VAL A 39 8.80 -21.60 36.97
C VAL A 39 7.83 -20.58 37.58
N VAL A 40 7.24 -20.96 38.70
CA VAL A 40 6.55 -20.05 39.62
C VAL A 40 7.63 -19.39 40.48
N ALA A 41 7.92 -18.12 40.23
CA ALA A 41 8.81 -17.32 41.07
C ALA A 41 7.98 -16.53 42.11
N VAL A 42 8.08 -16.95 43.37
CA VAL A 42 7.64 -16.17 44.54
C VAL A 42 8.88 -15.64 45.25
N GLY A 43 8.95 -14.31 45.36
CA GLY A 43 9.51 -13.59 46.51
C GLY A 43 11.01 -13.26 46.46
N SER A 44 11.34 -11.96 46.33
CA SER A 44 12.02 -11.16 47.38
C SER A 44 12.68 -9.94 46.75
N PHE A 45 12.14 -8.74 47.00
CA PHE A 45 12.88 -7.49 46.85
C PHE A 45 12.99 -6.83 48.22
N LEU A 46 14.21 -6.85 48.77
CA LEU A 46 14.64 -6.07 49.92
C LEU A 46 15.04 -4.66 49.46
N GLY A 47 14.32 -3.67 49.98
CA GLY A 47 14.71 -2.31 50.35
C GLY A 47 15.80 -1.55 49.58
N VAL A 48 15.37 -0.48 48.91
CA VAL A 48 15.99 0.84 49.06
C VAL A 48 14.87 1.84 49.37
N ARG A 49 15.02 2.53 50.51
CA ARG A 49 14.14 3.60 51.00
C ARG A 49 14.12 4.77 50.01
N SER A 50 12.91 5.23 49.66
CA SER A 50 12.65 6.67 49.53
C SER A 50 11.57 7.04 50.55
N GLU A 51 11.99 7.86 51.50
CA GLU A 51 11.10 8.59 52.40
C GLU A 51 10.24 9.52 51.57
N GLN A 52 8.95 9.22 51.43
CA GLN A 52 7.84 10.18 51.34
C GLN A 52 6.55 9.43 51.00
N GLN A 53 5.87 8.91 52.03
CA GLN A 53 4.40 8.80 52.06
C GLN A 53 3.95 8.34 53.46
N ARG A 54 4.14 9.25 54.42
CA ARG A 54 3.23 9.34 55.56
C ARG A 54 2.38 10.60 55.32
N ALA A 55 1.09 10.46 55.61
CA ALA A 55 0.04 11.48 55.54
C ALA A 55 -0.46 11.82 54.12
N GLY A 56 -1.61 11.21 53.81
CA GLY A 56 -2.42 11.50 52.62
C GLY A 56 -3.64 10.59 52.45
N GLN A 57 -4.00 9.80 53.46
CA GLN A 57 -5.36 9.26 53.60
C GLN A 57 -6.27 10.45 53.96
N SER A 58 -7.13 10.84 53.03
CA SER A 58 -8.36 11.51 53.40
C SER A 58 -9.39 10.39 53.61
N PRO A 59 -9.88 10.17 54.85
CA PRO A 59 -10.89 9.15 55.12
C PRO A 59 -12.25 9.69 54.66
N GLY A 60 -12.61 9.39 53.41
CA GLY A 60 -13.96 9.60 52.92
C GLY A 60 -14.83 8.38 53.25
N ASN A 61 -15.62 8.49 54.32
CA ASN A 61 -16.66 7.58 54.79
C ASN A 61 -16.23 6.20 55.35
N GLY A 62 -16.87 5.80 56.45
CA GLY A 62 -16.62 4.56 57.21
C GLY A 62 -16.96 3.25 56.50
N ALA A 63 -16.63 3.12 55.22
CA ALA A 63 -16.75 1.88 54.47
C ALA A 63 -15.77 0.84 55.04
N ALA A 64 -16.27 -0.36 55.33
CA ALA A 64 -15.47 -1.50 55.75
C ALA A 64 -14.80 -2.22 54.56
N VAL A 65 -14.85 -1.61 53.37
CA VAL A 65 -14.37 -2.12 52.08
C VAL A 65 -13.55 -1.04 51.37
N SER A 66 -12.35 -1.39 50.91
CA SER A 66 -11.52 -0.54 50.04
C SER A 66 -11.62 -0.96 48.58
N PHE A 67 -11.24 -0.05 47.69
CA PHE A 67 -11.36 -0.22 46.23
C PHE A 67 -10.03 0.07 45.53
N SER A 68 -9.72 -0.67 44.46
CA SER A 68 -8.46 -0.53 43.71
C SER A 68 -8.34 0.79 42.96
N VAL A 69 -9.45 1.43 42.59
CA VAL A 69 -9.47 2.71 41.91
C VAL A 69 -9.78 3.82 42.92
N ARG A 70 -8.98 4.88 42.90
CA ARG A 70 -9.21 6.04 43.77
C ARG A 70 -10.51 6.75 43.37
N ASP A 71 -11.30 7.19 44.34
CA ASP A 71 -12.46 8.04 44.06
C ASP A 71 -12.04 9.35 43.38
N GLY A 72 -12.72 9.70 42.30
CA GLY A 72 -12.38 10.81 41.41
C GLY A 72 -11.19 10.56 40.48
N ALA A 73 -10.70 9.31 40.35
CA ALA A 73 -9.62 9.00 39.42
C ALA A 73 -10.03 9.31 37.97
N ARG A 74 -9.09 9.84 37.20
CA ARG A 74 -9.21 10.02 35.75
C ARG A 74 -8.25 9.07 35.04
N ASP A 75 -8.49 8.87 33.76
CA ASP A 75 -7.67 8.05 32.87
C ASP A 75 -7.59 6.56 33.24
N VAL A 76 -8.63 6.01 33.89
CA VAL A 76 -8.68 4.58 34.24
C VAL A 76 -8.87 3.75 32.97
N ARG A 77 -8.01 2.75 32.73
CA ARG A 77 -8.18 1.94 31.52
C ARG A 77 -9.50 1.16 31.56
N GLY A 78 -10.22 1.10 30.44
CA GLY A 78 -11.49 0.36 30.37
C GLY A 78 -11.36 -1.15 30.61
N ASP A 79 -10.15 -1.71 30.50
CA ASP A 79 -9.83 -3.12 30.80
C ASP A 79 -9.43 -3.37 32.27
N THR A 80 -9.40 -2.32 33.11
CA THR A 80 -8.97 -2.40 34.51
C THR A 80 -9.89 -3.29 35.33
N ALA A 81 -9.31 -4.28 36.01
CA ALA A 81 -10.01 -5.08 37.00
C ALA A 81 -10.36 -4.24 38.24
N LEU A 82 -11.62 -4.26 38.63
CA LEU A 82 -12.13 -3.53 39.79
C LEU A 82 -12.05 -4.45 41.02
N VAL A 83 -11.15 -4.14 41.94
CA VAL A 83 -10.86 -5.00 43.10
C VAL A 83 -11.39 -4.36 44.37
N PHE A 84 -12.25 -5.09 45.07
CA PHE A 84 -12.77 -4.74 46.39
C PHE A 84 -12.03 -5.56 47.45
N THR A 85 -11.60 -4.92 48.53
CA THR A 85 -10.98 -5.60 49.68
C THR A 85 -11.76 -5.26 50.95
N ALA A 86 -12.40 -6.26 51.54
CA ALA A 86 -13.19 -6.13 52.75
C ALA A 86 -12.35 -6.38 54.01
N SER A 87 -12.72 -5.74 55.12
CA SER A 87 -12.09 -5.98 56.43
C SER A 87 -12.54 -7.28 57.11
N ARG A 88 -13.60 -7.92 56.59
CA ARG A 88 -14.19 -9.16 57.10
C ARG A 88 -14.66 -10.06 55.94
N PRO A 89 -14.72 -11.40 56.12
CA PRO A 89 -15.17 -12.31 55.07
C PRO A 89 -16.63 -12.04 54.65
N LEU A 90 -16.85 -11.87 53.35
CA LEU A 90 -18.17 -11.66 52.75
C LEU A 90 -18.57 -12.85 51.87
N ALA A 91 -19.86 -13.14 51.79
CA ALA A 91 -20.37 -14.15 50.87
C ALA A 91 -20.37 -13.62 49.43
N SER A 92 -19.82 -14.39 48.48
CA SER A 92 -19.69 -13.97 47.07
C SER A 92 -21.02 -13.60 46.40
N ARG A 93 -22.09 -14.36 46.65
CA ARG A 93 -23.44 -14.06 46.17
C ARG A 93 -23.97 -12.72 46.70
N SER A 94 -23.68 -12.40 47.95
CA SER A 94 -24.10 -11.14 48.56
C SER A 94 -23.38 -9.95 47.95
N VAL A 95 -22.07 -10.07 47.69
CA VAL A 95 -21.30 -9.02 46.98
C VAL A 95 -21.83 -8.85 45.54
N GLN A 96 -22.14 -9.95 44.85
CA GLN A 96 -22.68 -9.88 43.49
C GLN A 96 -24.05 -9.17 43.44
N ALA A 97 -24.92 -9.41 44.42
CA ALA A 97 -26.23 -8.74 44.50
C ALA A 97 -26.13 -7.27 44.92
N ALA A 98 -25.09 -6.89 45.68
CA ALA A 98 -24.88 -5.55 46.22
C ALA A 98 -24.06 -4.63 45.29
N LEU A 99 -23.40 -5.18 44.26
CA LEU A 99 -22.54 -4.42 43.36
C LEU A 99 -23.33 -3.80 42.21
N HIS A 100 -23.21 -2.48 42.06
CA HIS A 100 -23.81 -1.69 40.99
C HIS A 100 -22.73 -0.88 40.27
N ILE A 101 -22.72 -0.94 38.94
CA ILE A 101 -21.81 -0.18 38.08
C ILE A 101 -22.67 0.62 37.11
N GLN A 102 -22.45 1.94 37.04
CA GLN A 102 -23.22 2.85 36.18
C GLN A 102 -22.26 3.75 35.38
N PRO A 103 -22.37 3.86 34.05
CA PRO A 103 -23.26 3.11 33.16
C PRO A 103 -23.13 1.60 33.29
N SER A 104 -24.20 0.87 33.00
CA SER A 104 -24.20 -0.60 33.12
C SER A 104 -23.11 -1.18 32.21
N ALA A 105 -22.30 -2.10 32.75
CA ALA A 105 -21.26 -2.81 32.02
C ALA A 105 -21.28 -4.28 32.38
N GLU A 106 -21.07 -5.16 31.39
CA GLU A 106 -20.99 -6.59 31.63
C GLU A 106 -19.63 -7.01 32.17
N GLY A 107 -19.63 -7.91 33.16
CA GLY A 107 -18.40 -8.43 33.76
C GLY A 107 -18.62 -9.74 34.51
N SER A 108 -17.53 -10.30 35.03
CA SER A 108 -17.54 -11.46 35.93
C SER A 108 -16.92 -11.09 37.27
N LEU A 109 -17.52 -11.58 38.35
CA LEU A 109 -17.02 -11.38 39.71
C LEU A 109 -16.39 -12.67 40.22
N ALA A 110 -15.13 -12.60 40.64
CA ALA A 110 -14.43 -13.70 41.30
C ALA A 110 -14.11 -13.32 42.76
N ALA A 111 -14.32 -14.26 43.69
CA ALA A 111 -14.00 -14.09 45.09
C ALA A 111 -12.75 -14.90 45.46
N SER A 112 -11.91 -14.36 46.35
CA SER A 112 -10.82 -15.11 46.97
C SER A 112 -11.37 -16.17 47.94
N ARG A 113 -10.55 -17.20 48.22
CA ARG A 113 -10.94 -18.30 49.12
C ARG A 113 -11.22 -17.85 50.56
N ASP A 114 -10.57 -16.78 51.00
CA ASP A 114 -10.75 -16.18 52.33
C ASP A 114 -11.97 -15.24 52.43
N GLY A 115 -12.66 -14.97 51.30
CA GLY A 115 -13.82 -14.07 51.26
C GLY A 115 -13.48 -12.60 51.50
N LEU A 116 -12.20 -12.21 51.46
CA LEU A 116 -11.76 -10.84 51.72
C LEU A 116 -11.54 -10.00 50.46
N ARG A 117 -11.30 -10.63 49.31
CA ARG A 117 -11.01 -9.95 48.05
C ARG A 117 -11.96 -10.38 46.95
N PHE A 118 -12.50 -9.40 46.24
CA PHE A 118 -13.41 -9.62 45.11
C PHE A 118 -12.89 -8.87 43.90
N THR A 119 -12.69 -9.58 42.79
CA THR A 119 -12.21 -9.00 41.53
C THR A 119 -13.34 -9.05 40.52
N TRP A 120 -13.83 -7.88 40.13
CA TRP A 120 -14.74 -7.74 39.00
C TRP A 120 -13.94 -7.45 37.74
N GLN A 121 -14.05 -8.32 36.75
CA GLN A 121 -13.38 -8.21 35.46
C GLN A 121 -14.42 -7.85 34.38
N PRO A 122 -14.28 -6.72 33.67
CA PRO A 122 -15.14 -6.40 32.54
C PRO A 122 -15.02 -7.46 31.43
N ARG A 123 -16.14 -7.87 30.82
CA ARG A 123 -16.17 -8.82 29.68
C ARG A 123 -15.68 -8.17 28.39
N THR A 124 -16.03 -6.90 28.20
CA THR A 124 -15.53 -6.01 27.15
C THR A 124 -15.00 -4.75 27.83
N PRO A 125 -13.97 -4.08 27.28
CA PRO A 125 -13.47 -2.84 27.88
C PRO A 125 -14.60 -1.84 28.12
N LEU A 126 -14.61 -1.22 29.30
CA LEU A 126 -15.52 -0.14 29.64
C LEU A 126 -15.44 0.97 28.57
N ALA A 127 -16.55 1.67 28.33
CA ALA A 127 -16.63 2.71 27.31
C ALA A 127 -15.59 3.80 27.54
N ASP A 128 -14.93 4.25 26.48
CA ASP A 128 -13.88 5.29 26.53
C ASP A 128 -14.48 6.65 26.98
N ARG A 129 -13.69 7.50 27.66
CA ARG A 129 -14.09 8.83 28.17
C ARG A 129 -15.41 8.85 28.93
N THR A 130 -15.71 7.77 29.63
CA THR A 130 -16.99 7.60 30.30
C THR A 130 -16.78 7.69 31.81
N ALA A 131 -17.58 8.54 32.46
CA ALA A 131 -17.62 8.60 33.91
C ALA A 131 -18.42 7.41 34.45
N TYR A 132 -17.75 6.55 35.23
CA TYR A 132 -18.35 5.43 35.92
C TYR A 132 -18.53 5.73 37.40
N THR A 133 -19.68 5.34 37.94
CA THR A 133 -19.96 5.25 39.38
C THR A 133 -20.10 3.77 39.74
N VAL A 134 -19.26 3.31 40.65
CA VAL A 134 -19.29 1.98 41.23
C VAL A 134 -19.80 2.10 42.65
N ARG A 135 -20.91 1.45 42.95
CA ARG A 135 -21.51 1.40 44.29
C ARG A 135 -21.56 -0.04 44.76
N LEU A 136 -21.07 -0.27 45.97
CA LEU A 136 -21.31 -1.50 46.71
C LEU A 136 -22.25 -1.16 47.87
N ASP A 137 -23.44 -1.77 47.87
CA ASP A 137 -24.39 -1.61 48.97
C ASP A 137 -23.86 -2.20 50.27
N SER A 138 -24.29 -1.64 51.40
CA SER A 138 -23.99 -2.24 52.70
C SER A 138 -24.62 -3.63 52.79
N LEU A 139 -23.84 -4.59 53.29
CA LEU A 139 -24.21 -6.00 53.34
C LEU A 139 -23.86 -6.60 54.71
N GLN A 140 -24.06 -7.91 54.89
CA GLN A 140 -23.64 -8.62 56.10
C GLN A 140 -22.43 -9.51 55.82
N ASP A 141 -21.55 -9.66 56.81
CA ASP A 141 -20.49 -10.67 56.80
C ASP A 141 -21.05 -12.09 56.95
N THR A 142 -20.20 -13.10 56.78
CA THR A 142 -20.62 -14.51 56.91
C THR A 142 -21.10 -14.88 58.33
N GLY A 143 -20.88 -14.02 59.33
CA GLY A 143 -21.37 -14.15 60.70
C GLY A 143 -22.62 -13.30 60.99
N GLY A 144 -23.18 -12.60 60.00
CA GLY A 144 -24.40 -11.79 60.13
C GLY A 144 -24.18 -10.35 60.62
N HIS A 145 -22.94 -9.88 60.78
CA HIS A 145 -22.69 -8.49 61.19
C HIS A 145 -22.72 -7.55 59.99
N PRO A 146 -23.24 -6.33 60.14
CA PRO A 146 -23.26 -5.35 59.04
C PRO A 146 -21.84 -4.92 58.64
N VAL A 147 -21.62 -4.84 57.34
CA VAL A 147 -20.41 -4.34 56.67
C VAL A 147 -20.83 -3.18 55.78
N GLN A 148 -20.35 -1.98 56.13
CA GLN A 148 -20.67 -0.77 55.38
C GLN A 148 -20.00 -0.80 53.99
N GLY A 149 -20.80 -0.64 52.95
CA GLY A 149 -20.36 -0.53 51.56
C GLY A 149 -19.79 0.85 51.21
N GLY A 150 -19.68 1.16 49.91
CA GLY A 150 -19.05 2.40 49.45
C GLY A 150 -19.48 2.81 48.04
N VAL A 151 -19.13 4.05 47.67
CA VAL A 151 -19.36 4.61 46.33
C VAL A 151 -18.04 5.21 45.85
N TRP A 152 -17.63 4.83 44.64
CA TRP A 152 -16.42 5.31 43.98
C TRP A 152 -16.74 5.78 42.57
N ARG A 153 -16.16 6.89 42.16
CA ARG A 153 -16.29 7.47 40.82
C ARG A 153 -14.96 7.49 40.12
N PHE A 154 -14.96 7.21 38.83
CA PHE A 154 -13.78 7.40 37.99
C PHE A 154 -14.17 7.69 36.54
N GLU A 155 -13.25 8.27 35.78
CA GLU A 155 -13.38 8.48 34.34
C GLU A 155 -12.42 7.54 33.60
N THR A 156 -12.92 6.83 32.59
CA THR A 156 -12.07 5.96 31.76
C THR A 156 -11.22 6.77 30.78
N SER A 157 -10.00 6.31 30.50
CA SER A 157 -9.12 6.88 29.46
C SER A 157 -9.56 6.47 28.05
N THR A 158 -9.07 7.18 27.04
CA THR A 158 -9.07 6.70 25.66
C THR A 158 -7.90 5.75 25.42
N VAL A 159 -8.18 4.59 24.83
CA VAL A 159 -7.13 3.82 24.17
C VAL A 159 -6.69 4.63 22.93
N PRO A 160 -5.41 5.04 22.81
CA PRO A 160 -4.94 5.78 21.64
C PRO A 160 -5.14 4.95 20.37
N ARG A 161 -5.66 5.58 19.31
CA ARG A 161 -5.96 4.91 18.04
C ARG A 161 -5.48 5.75 16.87
N VAL A 162 -5.08 5.05 15.81
CA VAL A 162 -4.96 5.67 14.49
C VAL A 162 -6.37 5.91 13.96
N VAL A 163 -6.65 7.14 13.54
CA VAL A 163 -7.96 7.59 13.03
C VAL A 163 -7.90 8.08 11.60
N SER A 164 -6.71 8.33 11.04
CA SER A 164 -6.56 8.70 9.64
C SER A 164 -5.25 8.23 9.04
N SER A 165 -5.27 8.02 7.73
CA SER A 165 -4.11 7.82 6.87
C SER A 165 -4.29 8.72 5.66
N THR A 166 -3.39 9.68 5.48
CA THR A 166 -3.49 10.67 4.40
C THR A 166 -2.15 10.87 3.70
N LEU A 167 -2.19 11.22 2.43
CA LEU A 167 -1.02 11.71 1.70
C LEU A 167 -0.68 13.16 2.11
N ASP A 168 0.49 13.64 1.72
CA ASP A 168 0.97 15.00 2.05
C ASP A 168 0.05 16.11 1.52
N ASN A 169 -0.64 15.84 0.41
CA ASN A 169 -1.67 16.69 -0.20
C ASN A 169 -3.04 16.62 0.51
N GLY A 170 -3.16 15.85 1.60
CA GLY A 170 -4.37 15.72 2.40
C GLY A 170 -5.36 14.65 1.94
N ILE A 171 -5.08 13.93 0.84
CA ILE A 171 -5.96 12.86 0.35
C ILE A 171 -5.95 11.69 1.34
N ALA A 172 -7.12 11.32 1.87
CA ALA A 172 -7.28 10.17 2.74
C ALA A 172 -7.25 8.86 1.94
N PHE A 173 -6.69 7.80 2.54
CA PHE A 173 -6.62 6.48 1.93
C PHE A 173 -6.83 5.36 2.95
N GLY A 174 -7.26 4.19 2.46
CA GLY A 174 -7.59 3.01 3.27
C GLY A 174 -6.91 1.74 2.76
N ASP A 175 -7.37 0.59 3.25
CA ASP A 175 -6.87 -0.72 2.79
C ASP A 175 -7.10 -0.89 1.28
N GLY A 176 -6.08 -1.43 0.60
CA GLY A 176 -6.05 -1.62 -0.85
C GLY A 176 -5.71 -0.36 -1.66
N ALA A 177 -5.41 0.77 -1.01
CA ALA A 177 -5.06 2.01 -1.71
C ALA A 177 -3.74 1.91 -2.48
N GLU A 178 -3.65 2.65 -3.57
CA GLU A 178 -2.44 2.76 -4.39
C GLU A 178 -1.74 4.10 -4.11
N LEU A 179 -0.44 4.04 -3.80
CA LEU A 179 0.34 5.18 -3.34
C LEU A 179 1.63 5.29 -4.18
N PRO A 180 2.00 6.48 -4.68
CA PRO A 180 3.27 6.64 -5.38
C PRO A 180 4.47 6.30 -4.49
N VAL A 181 5.48 5.61 -5.03
CA VAL A 181 6.80 5.47 -4.40
C VAL A 181 7.34 6.84 -4.00
N GLY A 182 7.93 6.93 -2.80
CA GLY A 182 8.42 8.20 -2.25
C GLY A 182 7.36 9.10 -1.62
N SER A 183 6.08 8.72 -1.65
CA SER A 183 5.01 9.48 -0.98
C SER A 183 5.29 9.69 0.50
N ALA A 184 5.03 10.91 0.97
CA ALA A 184 4.92 11.18 2.39
C ALA A 184 3.52 10.80 2.88
N ILE A 185 3.47 9.84 3.80
CA ILE A 185 2.26 9.31 4.40
C ILE A 185 2.14 9.90 5.80
N ARG A 186 0.98 10.44 6.13
CA ARG A 186 0.63 10.99 7.44
C ARG A 186 -0.36 10.07 8.13
N ILE A 187 -0.01 9.62 9.33
CA ILE A 187 -0.86 8.80 10.21
C ILE A 187 -1.36 9.71 11.33
N GLY A 188 -2.68 9.89 11.42
CA GLY A 188 -3.33 10.69 12.45
C GLY A 188 -3.79 9.83 13.62
N PHE A 189 -3.54 10.32 14.84
CA PHE A 189 -3.98 9.74 16.10
C PHE A 189 -5.09 10.59 16.73
N ASP A 190 -6.00 9.96 17.46
CA ASP A 190 -7.09 10.64 18.19
C ASP A 190 -6.61 11.47 19.40
N GLN A 191 -5.36 11.27 19.82
CA GLN A 191 -4.73 11.99 20.92
C GLN A 191 -3.22 12.17 20.74
N ALA A 192 -2.61 12.99 21.60
CA ALA A 192 -1.19 13.31 21.53
C ALA A 192 -0.32 12.15 22.02
N MET A 193 0.63 11.73 21.20
CA MET A 193 1.47 10.56 21.45
C MET A 193 2.78 10.90 22.16
N ASP A 194 3.35 9.91 22.87
CA ASP A 194 4.78 9.92 23.22
C ASP A 194 5.58 9.48 21.99
N THR A 195 6.09 10.46 21.26
CA THR A 195 6.73 10.28 19.95
C THR A 195 7.94 9.34 19.99
N ALA A 196 8.61 9.21 21.14
CA ALA A 196 9.76 8.30 21.30
C ALA A 196 9.33 6.82 21.41
N SER A 197 8.09 6.57 21.83
CA SER A 197 7.55 5.22 22.03
C SER A 197 6.95 4.60 20.77
N VAL A 198 6.63 5.42 19.76
CA VAL A 198 5.88 4.99 18.57
C VAL A 198 6.82 4.39 17.54
N ARG A 199 6.52 3.17 17.12
CA ARG A 199 7.20 2.44 16.05
C ARG A 199 6.17 2.08 14.98
N VAL A 200 6.47 2.43 13.73
CA VAL A 200 5.70 1.97 12.57
C VAL A 200 6.62 1.10 11.72
N LEU A 201 6.12 -0.08 11.35
CA LEU A 201 6.81 -0.98 10.43
C LEU A 201 6.20 -0.86 9.03
N ALA A 202 7.03 -0.86 8.00
CA ALA A 202 6.67 -1.13 6.62
C ALA A 202 7.21 -2.50 6.21
N ASN A 203 6.34 -3.43 5.86
CA ASN A 203 6.72 -4.81 5.50
C ASN A 203 7.65 -5.47 6.54
N GLY A 204 7.40 -5.19 7.83
CA GLY A 204 8.20 -5.69 8.96
C GLY A 204 9.48 -4.91 9.25
N LYS A 205 9.84 -3.89 8.46
CA LYS A 205 11.02 -3.03 8.69
C LYS A 205 10.61 -1.71 9.36
N PRO A 206 11.32 -1.25 10.41
CA PRO A 206 10.99 0.00 11.08
C PRO A 206 11.25 1.21 10.19
N LEU A 207 10.32 2.17 10.23
CA LEU A 207 10.43 3.45 9.54
C LEU A 207 10.82 4.58 10.48
N GLN A 208 11.49 5.58 9.92
CA GLN A 208 11.73 6.84 10.60
C GLN A 208 10.47 7.72 10.56
N LEU A 209 10.14 8.32 11.71
CA LEU A 209 8.96 9.15 11.88
C LEU A 209 9.36 10.61 12.13
N SER A 210 8.71 11.52 11.43
CA SER A 210 8.69 12.94 11.78
C SER A 210 7.31 13.28 12.35
N TRP A 211 7.22 14.29 13.23
CA TRP A 211 6.00 14.55 13.98
C TRP A 211 5.53 15.99 13.81
N ALA A 212 4.21 16.16 13.68
CA ALA A 212 3.58 17.45 13.86
C ALA A 212 3.78 17.95 15.30
N THR A 213 3.75 19.27 15.49
CA THR A 213 3.99 19.92 16.80
C THR A 213 2.95 19.53 17.85
N ASP A 214 1.73 19.19 17.43
CA ASP A 214 0.65 18.71 18.30
C ASP A 214 0.81 17.25 18.75
N ARG A 215 1.80 16.52 18.17
CA ARG A 215 2.08 15.10 18.40
C ARG A 215 0.90 14.17 18.09
N ARG A 216 -0.04 14.61 17.25
CA ARG A 216 -1.18 13.81 16.79
C ARG A 216 -1.00 13.29 15.39
N THR A 217 0.03 13.74 14.67
CA THR A 217 0.32 13.25 13.32
C THR A 217 1.78 12.84 13.21
N ALA A 218 1.98 11.58 12.81
CA ALA A 218 3.27 11.05 12.42
C ALA A 218 3.37 11.01 10.89
N THR A 219 4.42 11.59 10.34
CA THR A 219 4.72 11.56 8.91
C THR A 219 5.88 10.60 8.67
N LEU A 220 5.66 9.64 7.77
CA LEU A 220 6.66 8.70 7.28
C LEU A 220 6.89 8.90 5.78
N ARG A 221 8.12 8.70 5.31
CA ARG A 221 8.46 8.75 3.89
C ARG A 221 8.76 7.35 3.38
N ALA A 222 8.07 6.96 2.31
CA ALA A 222 8.30 5.68 1.63
C ALA A 222 9.50 5.71 0.66
N GLN A 223 10.48 6.59 0.88
CA GLN A 223 11.54 6.88 -0.10
C GLN A 223 12.48 5.71 -0.42
N ASP A 224 12.66 4.78 0.53
CA ASP A 224 13.49 3.58 0.35
C ASP A 224 12.65 2.32 0.07
N LEU A 225 11.32 2.49 -0.10
CA LEU A 225 10.41 1.40 -0.37
C LEU A 225 10.20 1.30 -1.88
N LYS A 226 10.48 0.13 -2.44
CA LYS A 226 10.20 -0.19 -3.83
C LYS A 226 8.70 -0.32 -4.07
N ALA A 227 8.30 -0.21 -5.32
CA ALA A 227 6.95 -0.58 -5.72
C ALA A 227 6.59 -2.01 -5.32
N GLY A 228 5.30 -2.21 -5.13
CA GLY A 228 4.71 -3.43 -4.63
C GLY A 228 3.95 -3.23 -3.32
N ARG A 229 3.51 -4.34 -2.76
CA ARG A 229 2.70 -4.41 -1.56
C ARG A 229 3.39 -3.71 -0.39
N LEU A 230 2.67 -2.78 0.21
CA LEU A 230 3.02 -2.07 1.42
C LEU A 230 2.09 -2.52 2.55
N GLN A 231 2.66 -3.12 3.59
CA GLN A 231 1.97 -3.35 4.86
C GLN A 231 2.53 -2.41 5.90
N LEU A 232 1.73 -1.44 6.33
CA LEU A 232 2.03 -0.61 7.49
C LEU A 232 1.43 -1.23 8.74
N ALA A 233 2.17 -1.22 9.84
CA ALA A 233 1.68 -1.69 11.14
C ALA A 233 2.27 -0.87 12.28
N LEU A 234 1.47 -0.65 13.33
CA LEU A 234 2.01 -0.19 14.61
C LEU A 234 2.70 -1.35 15.34
N ASP A 235 3.96 -1.15 15.72
CA ASP A 235 4.78 -2.09 16.50
C ASP A 235 5.12 -1.50 17.87
N GLY A 236 4.08 -1.07 18.56
CA GLY A 236 4.17 -0.36 19.82
C GLY A 236 4.02 1.15 19.65
N ALA A 237 3.16 1.72 20.48
CA ALA A 237 2.91 3.15 20.58
C ALA A 237 2.28 3.43 21.94
N ARG A 238 2.71 4.51 22.59
CA ARG A 238 2.11 5.00 23.83
C ARG A 238 1.75 6.47 23.73
N ASP A 239 0.73 6.89 24.45
CA ASP A 239 0.48 8.31 24.68
C ASP A 239 1.41 8.88 25.76
N ARG A 240 1.29 10.18 26.04
CA ARG A 240 2.09 10.86 27.07
C ARG A 240 1.80 10.39 28.50
N ALA A 241 0.68 9.72 28.73
CA ALA A 241 0.33 9.13 30.02
C ALA A 241 0.83 7.67 30.13
N GLY A 242 1.46 7.14 29.07
CA GLY A 242 2.03 5.80 29.04
C GLY A 242 1.04 4.71 28.59
N HIS A 243 -0.17 5.08 28.15
CA HIS A 243 -1.17 4.13 27.69
C HIS A 243 -0.80 3.56 26.33
N ALA A 244 -0.80 2.23 26.21
CA ALA A 244 -0.55 1.57 24.93
C ALA A 244 -1.70 1.80 23.93
N ALA A 245 -1.35 2.17 22.70
CA ALA A 245 -2.28 2.33 21.59
C ALA A 245 -2.87 0.99 21.13
N ALA A 246 -4.04 1.05 20.51
CA ALA A 246 -4.63 -0.10 19.82
C ALA A 246 -3.75 -0.55 18.65
N ALA A 247 -3.77 -1.86 18.37
CA ALA A 247 -3.13 -2.40 17.19
C ALA A 247 -3.75 -1.77 15.93
N TRP A 248 -2.89 -1.48 14.95
CA TRP A 248 -3.30 -0.92 13.67
C TRP A 248 -2.48 -1.54 12.55
N ARG A 249 -3.14 -1.83 11.43
CA ARG A 249 -2.54 -2.31 10.20
C ARG A 249 -3.23 -1.65 9.01
N LEU A 250 -2.47 -1.46 7.95
CA LEU A 250 -2.95 -0.97 6.68
C LEU A 250 -2.19 -1.66 5.56
N THR A 251 -2.91 -2.19 4.57
CA THR A 251 -2.32 -2.72 3.33
C THR A 251 -2.58 -1.74 2.21
N ALA A 252 -1.53 -1.35 1.50
CA ALA A 252 -1.58 -0.54 0.30
C ALA A 252 -0.66 -1.17 -0.76
N THR A 253 -0.68 -0.65 -1.98
CA THR A 253 0.31 -0.96 -3.02
C THR A 253 1.08 0.31 -3.31
N LEU A 254 2.40 0.28 -3.11
CA LEU A 254 3.28 1.29 -3.67
C LEU A 254 3.32 1.05 -5.17
N VAL A 255 2.79 1.98 -5.94
CA VAL A 255 3.03 2.00 -7.37
C VAL A 255 4.31 2.78 -7.56
N GLU A 256 5.23 2.31 -8.40
CA GLU A 256 6.20 3.27 -8.93
C GLU A 256 5.33 4.38 -9.47
N GLY A 257 5.54 5.59 -8.95
CA GLY A 257 5.13 6.71 -9.75
C GLY A 257 5.86 6.45 -11.05
N ALA A 258 5.13 5.99 -12.08
CA ALA A 258 5.34 6.48 -13.43
C ALA A 258 5.97 7.85 -13.26
N GLY A 259 7.13 8.09 -13.87
CA GLY A 259 7.71 9.42 -14.06
C GLY A 259 6.65 10.31 -14.72
N SER A 260 5.67 10.65 -13.92
CA SER A 260 4.47 11.35 -14.23
C SER A 260 4.97 12.74 -14.03
N GLY A 261 5.28 13.38 -15.14
CA GLY A 261 5.29 14.81 -15.18
C GLY A 261 4.12 15.29 -14.33
N SER A 262 4.45 16.24 -13.46
CA SER A 262 3.57 16.72 -12.40
C SER A 262 2.25 17.27 -12.93
N ALA A 263 2.15 17.51 -14.24
CA ALA A 263 1.00 18.03 -14.96
C ALA A 263 0.36 17.00 -15.90
N ARG A 264 -0.96 17.12 -16.02
CA ARG A 264 -1.74 16.42 -17.05
C ARG A 264 -1.49 17.05 -18.41
N LEU A 265 -1.46 16.23 -19.45
CA LEU A 265 -1.57 16.71 -20.83
C LEU A 265 -2.97 17.25 -21.09
N ARG A 266 -3.14 18.04 -22.16
CA ARG A 266 -4.45 18.60 -22.51
C ARG A 266 -5.38 17.51 -23.01
N ALA A 267 -4.83 16.62 -23.83
CA ALA A 267 -5.50 15.42 -24.33
C ALA A 267 -4.57 14.21 -24.18
N PRO A 268 -5.05 12.98 -24.40
CA PRO A 268 -4.16 11.84 -24.49
C PRO A 268 -3.13 12.03 -25.62
N ALA A 269 -1.84 11.90 -25.29
CA ALA A 269 -0.79 11.77 -26.29
C ALA A 269 -0.58 10.29 -26.60
N LEU A 270 -0.66 9.92 -27.88
CA LEU A 270 -0.41 8.57 -28.35
C LEU A 270 0.94 8.55 -29.05
N VAL A 271 1.87 7.71 -28.61
CA VAL A 271 3.20 7.59 -29.23
C VAL A 271 3.31 6.21 -29.87
N GLN A 272 3.61 6.19 -31.16
CA GLN A 272 3.93 4.96 -31.87
C GLN A 272 5.40 4.60 -31.59
N ILE A 273 5.62 3.42 -31.00
CA ILE A 273 6.94 2.97 -30.54
C ILE A 273 7.31 1.67 -31.27
N ALA A 274 8.58 1.57 -31.68
CA ALA A 274 9.15 0.35 -32.26
C ALA A 274 9.26 -0.79 -31.23
N ASN A 275 9.18 -2.03 -31.71
CA ASN A 275 9.40 -3.23 -30.88
C ASN A 275 10.11 -4.35 -31.64
N ASP A 276 10.94 -4.00 -32.62
CA ASP A 276 11.89 -4.94 -33.20
C ASP A 276 13.17 -5.02 -32.33
N THR A 277 13.99 -6.05 -32.56
CA THR A 277 15.20 -6.31 -31.77
C THR A 277 16.20 -5.15 -31.73
N ALA A 278 16.29 -4.32 -32.79
CA ALA A 278 17.23 -3.18 -32.81
C ALA A 278 16.72 -1.99 -31.98
N SER A 279 15.42 -1.94 -31.71
CA SER A 279 14.77 -0.90 -30.92
C SER A 279 14.74 -1.16 -29.40
N LEU A 280 15.09 -2.36 -28.96
CA LEU A 280 15.06 -2.75 -27.54
C LEU A 280 16.21 -2.11 -26.73
N ASP A 281 16.01 -1.70 -25.48
CA ASP A 281 14.73 -1.53 -24.78
C ASP A 281 14.06 -0.19 -25.13
N GLN A 282 12.75 -0.07 -25.01
CA GLN A 282 12.05 1.20 -25.19
C GLN A 282 12.26 2.11 -23.97
N SER A 283 11.86 3.38 -24.10
CA SER A 283 11.90 4.38 -23.05
C SER A 283 10.50 4.96 -22.83
N GLY A 284 10.11 5.10 -21.55
CA GLY A 284 8.88 5.77 -21.13
C GLY A 284 7.64 4.89 -21.03
N LEU A 285 7.71 3.60 -21.33
CA LEU A 285 6.57 2.67 -21.26
C LEU A 285 5.93 2.61 -19.87
N GLN A 286 6.72 2.62 -18.80
CA GLN A 286 6.24 2.57 -17.42
C GLN A 286 5.41 3.80 -17.04
N SER A 287 5.60 4.91 -17.77
CA SER A 287 4.87 6.16 -17.55
C SER A 287 3.56 6.28 -18.34
N ALA A 288 3.28 5.33 -19.23
CA ALA A 288 2.02 5.29 -19.98
C ALA A 288 0.86 4.86 -19.09
N GLY A 289 -0.33 5.41 -19.33
CA GLY A 289 -1.57 4.90 -18.75
C GLY A 289 -1.98 3.57 -19.37
N SER A 290 -1.78 3.44 -20.69
CA SER A 290 -1.96 2.18 -21.39
C SER A 290 -0.99 2.02 -22.54
N VAL A 291 -0.59 0.78 -22.83
CA VAL A 291 0.15 0.40 -24.04
C VAL A 291 -0.66 -0.60 -24.83
N TYR A 292 -0.90 -0.31 -26.10
CA TYR A 292 -1.49 -1.25 -27.06
C TYR A 292 -0.38 -1.90 -27.87
N GLU A 293 -0.34 -3.23 -27.86
CA GLU A 293 0.55 -4.03 -28.67
C GLU A 293 -0.23 -4.80 -29.72
N TYR A 294 0.31 -4.85 -30.93
CA TYR A 294 -0.32 -5.52 -32.06
C TYR A 294 0.73 -5.90 -33.10
N LEU A 295 0.45 -6.96 -33.86
CA LEU A 295 1.24 -7.31 -35.03
C LEU A 295 1.14 -6.23 -36.12
N THR A 296 2.25 -6.03 -36.80
CA THR A 296 2.37 -5.17 -37.97
C THR A 296 2.88 -5.96 -39.17
N GLU A 297 3.30 -5.28 -40.23
CA GLU A 297 3.94 -5.92 -41.38
C GLU A 297 5.21 -6.69 -40.98
N GLY A 298 5.52 -7.77 -41.69
CA GLY A 298 6.73 -8.55 -41.44
C GLY A 298 6.70 -9.44 -40.18
N GLY A 299 5.58 -9.50 -39.45
CA GLY A 299 5.41 -10.39 -38.29
C GLY A 299 6.02 -9.86 -36.98
N ILE A 300 6.48 -8.60 -36.98
CA ILE A 300 6.92 -7.88 -35.78
C ILE A 300 5.76 -7.14 -35.12
N THR A 301 5.83 -6.98 -33.81
CA THR A 301 4.91 -6.16 -33.04
C THR A 301 5.35 -4.69 -33.04
N ARG A 302 4.41 -3.78 -32.79
CA ARG A 302 4.72 -2.40 -32.40
C ARG A 302 3.79 -1.98 -31.27
N PHE A 303 4.16 -0.91 -30.56
CA PHE A 303 3.37 -0.35 -29.48
C PHE A 303 2.72 0.98 -29.87
N THR A 304 1.51 1.21 -29.40
CA THR A 304 0.95 2.56 -29.23
C THR A 304 0.78 2.83 -27.74
N ALA A 305 1.68 3.64 -27.18
CA ALA A 305 1.62 4.04 -25.78
C ALA A 305 0.76 5.31 -25.62
N VAL A 306 -0.16 5.30 -24.66
CA VAL A 306 -1.10 6.39 -24.39
C VAL A 306 -0.73 7.05 -23.06
N PHE A 307 -0.50 8.36 -23.12
CA PHE A 307 -0.09 9.18 -21.98
C PHE A 307 -1.17 10.22 -21.67
N ASP A 308 -1.66 10.26 -20.43
CA ASP A 308 -2.55 11.32 -19.92
C ASP A 308 -1.79 12.38 -19.10
N ARG A 309 -0.53 12.08 -18.77
CA ARG A 309 0.41 12.92 -18.04
C ARG A 309 1.68 13.05 -18.84
N ILE A 310 2.39 14.16 -18.64
CA ILE A 310 3.61 14.48 -19.34
C ILE A 310 4.70 13.45 -18.97
N PRO A 311 5.18 12.57 -19.87
CA PRO A 311 6.33 11.73 -19.57
C PRO A 311 7.64 12.50 -19.76
N ASP A 312 8.76 11.99 -19.23
CA ASP A 312 10.07 12.63 -19.46
C ASP A 312 10.52 12.48 -20.91
N VAL A 313 10.67 11.23 -21.37
CA VAL A 313 11.12 10.86 -22.71
C VAL A 313 10.43 9.58 -23.16
N VAL A 314 10.07 9.50 -24.44
CA VAL A 314 9.42 8.34 -25.05
C VAL A 314 10.08 7.99 -26.39
N GLY A 315 10.30 6.69 -26.63
CA GLY A 315 10.77 6.17 -27.92
C GLY A 315 11.41 4.78 -27.81
N PRO A 316 12.00 4.25 -28.91
CA PRO A 316 12.13 4.89 -30.21
C PRO A 316 10.78 5.08 -30.92
N VAL A 317 10.52 6.30 -31.41
CA VAL A 317 9.31 6.64 -32.17
C VAL A 317 9.41 6.05 -33.58
N HIS A 318 8.35 5.39 -34.05
CA HIS A 318 8.33 4.71 -35.34
C HIS A 318 7.06 5.01 -36.15
N SER A 319 6.98 4.42 -37.34
CA SER A 319 5.92 4.58 -38.34
C SER A 319 4.54 4.20 -37.81
N GLY A 320 3.56 5.08 -38.01
CA GLY A 320 2.18 4.83 -37.61
C GLY A 320 1.50 3.74 -38.45
N ARG A 321 0.48 3.09 -37.90
CA ARG A 321 -0.32 2.05 -38.56
C ARG A 321 -1.81 2.35 -38.37
N LEU A 322 -2.67 1.64 -39.10
CA LEU A 322 -4.11 1.85 -39.00
C LEU A 322 -4.64 1.72 -37.57
N VAL A 323 -4.05 0.81 -36.78
CA VAL A 323 -4.36 0.68 -35.35
C VAL A 323 -4.10 1.98 -34.60
N SER A 324 -2.93 2.61 -34.76
CA SER A 324 -2.62 3.86 -34.05
C SER A 324 -3.46 5.04 -34.53
N LEU A 325 -3.83 5.11 -35.81
CA LEU A 325 -4.79 6.10 -36.31
C LEU A 325 -6.17 5.94 -35.67
N LYS A 326 -6.68 4.70 -35.61
CA LYS A 326 -7.97 4.39 -34.97
C LYS A 326 -7.94 4.66 -33.47
N LEU A 327 -6.86 4.31 -32.78
CA LEU A 327 -6.69 4.61 -31.37
C LEU A 327 -6.67 6.13 -31.13
N ALA A 328 -5.96 6.90 -31.95
CA ALA A 328 -5.94 8.36 -31.84
C ALA A 328 -7.35 8.95 -31.99
N ARG A 329 -8.16 8.40 -32.90
CA ARG A 329 -9.58 8.75 -33.04
C ARG A 329 -10.40 8.38 -31.80
N HIS A 330 -10.33 7.13 -31.32
CA HIS A 330 -11.08 6.67 -30.14
C HIS A 330 -10.76 7.49 -28.90
N TYR A 331 -9.47 7.80 -28.69
CA TYR A 331 -9.01 8.56 -27.53
C TYR A 331 -9.10 10.08 -27.72
N ARG A 332 -9.51 10.55 -28.91
CA ARG A 332 -9.50 11.97 -29.29
C ARG A 332 -8.18 12.66 -28.99
N GLY A 333 -7.10 11.90 -29.13
CA GLY A 333 -5.75 12.30 -28.76
C GLY A 333 -4.93 12.77 -29.95
N MET A 334 -3.68 13.15 -29.67
CA MET A 334 -2.70 13.48 -30.70
C MET A 334 -1.70 12.34 -30.87
N LEU A 335 -1.50 11.89 -32.10
CA LEU A 335 -0.58 10.80 -32.43
C LEU A 335 0.81 11.32 -32.84
N PHE A 336 1.84 10.82 -32.19
CA PHE A 336 3.25 11.10 -32.45
C PHE A 336 3.90 9.88 -33.10
N MET A 337 4.44 10.07 -34.31
CA MET A 337 5.01 8.98 -35.13
C MET A 337 6.14 9.51 -36.03
N SER A 338 6.96 8.62 -36.60
CA SER A 338 8.01 9.03 -37.53
C SER A 338 7.46 9.37 -38.91
N ASP A 339 6.57 8.52 -39.43
CA ASP A 339 6.09 8.55 -40.80
C ASP A 339 4.88 7.61 -40.99
N LEU A 340 4.36 7.56 -42.22
CA LEU A 340 3.30 6.66 -42.66
C LEU A 340 3.62 6.15 -44.07
N SER A 341 3.15 4.94 -44.40
CA SER A 341 3.14 4.49 -45.79
C SER A 341 2.20 5.34 -46.64
N HIS A 342 2.30 5.24 -47.97
CA HIS A 342 1.40 5.96 -48.88
C HIS A 342 -0.08 5.59 -48.64
N GLY A 343 -0.37 4.30 -48.44
CA GLY A 343 -1.72 3.85 -48.16
C GLY A 343 -2.25 4.32 -46.80
N SER A 344 -1.42 4.26 -45.75
CA SER A 344 -1.79 4.75 -44.42
C SER A 344 -1.95 6.27 -44.39
N THR A 345 -1.16 7.00 -45.19
CA THR A 345 -1.35 8.44 -45.42
C THR A 345 -2.70 8.72 -46.09
N ALA A 346 -3.08 7.93 -47.09
CA ALA A 346 -4.40 8.06 -47.72
C ALA A 346 -5.56 7.80 -46.72
N ARG A 347 -5.37 6.88 -45.77
CA ARG A 347 -6.35 6.65 -44.68
C ARG A 347 -6.42 7.81 -43.70
N LEU A 348 -5.29 8.37 -43.29
CA LEU A 348 -5.26 9.59 -42.46
C LEU A 348 -5.96 10.76 -43.15
N ASN A 349 -5.77 10.94 -44.47
CA ASN A 349 -6.43 12.01 -45.22
C ASN A 349 -7.96 11.80 -45.33
N ALA A 350 -8.42 10.55 -45.37
CA ALA A 350 -9.83 10.22 -45.44
C ALA A 350 -10.56 10.36 -44.10
N GLU A 351 -9.88 10.05 -42.99
CA GLU A 351 -10.39 10.18 -41.61
C GLU A 351 -9.33 10.87 -40.73
N PRO A 352 -9.23 12.22 -40.79
CA PRO A 352 -8.16 12.94 -40.11
C PRO A 352 -8.23 12.85 -38.59
N VAL A 353 -7.05 12.67 -37.99
CA VAL A 353 -6.81 12.79 -36.55
C VAL A 353 -5.64 13.75 -36.31
N PRO A 354 -5.53 14.40 -35.13
CA PRO A 354 -4.36 15.21 -34.81
C PRO A 354 -3.08 14.36 -34.79
N THR A 355 -2.03 14.80 -35.50
CA THR A 355 -0.76 14.07 -35.59
C THR A 355 0.46 14.99 -35.58
N SER A 356 1.61 14.50 -35.10
CA SER A 356 2.94 15.05 -35.38
C SER A 356 3.83 13.98 -36.01
N LEU A 357 4.45 14.31 -37.14
CA LEU A 357 5.27 13.39 -37.95
C LEU A 357 6.70 13.93 -38.06
N ASP A 358 7.64 13.30 -37.36
CA ASP A 358 9.11 13.58 -37.37
C ASP A 358 9.49 15.04 -37.65
N SER A 359 8.83 15.98 -36.97
CA SER A 359 9.10 17.40 -37.11
C SER A 359 10.23 17.81 -36.16
N GLN A 360 11.17 18.61 -36.68
CA GLN A 360 12.39 19.03 -35.94
C GLN A 360 12.13 19.80 -34.64
N ASP A 361 10.92 20.34 -34.48
CA ASP A 361 10.50 21.11 -33.30
C ASP A 361 9.86 20.28 -32.19
N THR A 362 9.54 19.02 -32.49
CA THR A 362 8.82 18.08 -31.63
C THR A 362 9.68 16.88 -31.27
N PHE A 363 10.43 16.35 -32.24
CA PHE A 363 11.26 15.17 -32.06
C PHE A 363 12.75 15.52 -32.06
N TYR A 364 13.54 14.62 -31.50
CA TYR A 364 14.99 14.68 -31.58
C TYR A 364 15.58 13.30 -31.87
N ARG A 365 16.80 13.30 -32.41
CA ARG A 365 17.56 12.08 -32.71
C ARG A 365 18.57 11.83 -31.59
N SER A 366 18.47 10.70 -30.91
CA SER A 366 19.46 10.26 -29.93
C SER A 366 20.77 9.91 -30.64
N VAL A 367 21.90 10.25 -29.99
CA VAL A 367 23.25 9.88 -30.46
C VAL A 367 23.65 8.48 -29.99
N ASP A 368 22.93 7.91 -29.03
CA ASP A 368 23.25 6.63 -28.41
C ASP A 368 22.73 5.44 -29.21
N ARG A 369 21.96 5.69 -30.29
CA ARG A 369 21.35 4.66 -31.14
C ARG A 369 21.51 4.99 -32.63
N PRO A 370 21.67 3.97 -33.49
CA PRO A 370 21.65 4.17 -34.92
C PRO A 370 20.23 4.49 -35.42
N SER A 371 20.16 5.20 -36.56
CA SER A 371 18.92 5.32 -37.32
C SER A 371 18.51 3.95 -37.89
N PRO A 372 17.21 3.61 -37.96
CA PRO A 372 16.04 4.47 -37.67
C PRO A 372 15.62 4.53 -36.19
N ASP A 373 16.16 3.68 -35.32
CA ASP A 373 15.72 3.46 -33.93
C ASP A 373 16.23 4.50 -32.92
N ASN A 374 16.46 5.71 -33.41
CA ASN A 374 17.01 6.81 -32.63
C ASN A 374 16.09 8.04 -32.55
N LEU A 375 14.85 7.97 -33.03
CA LEU A 375 13.89 9.07 -32.89
C LEU A 375 13.21 9.05 -31.52
N PHE A 376 13.20 10.17 -30.80
CA PHE A 376 12.57 10.29 -29.49
C PHE A 376 11.76 11.58 -29.37
N VAL A 377 10.81 11.58 -28.43
CA VAL A 377 9.99 12.74 -28.09
C VAL A 377 10.00 12.95 -26.57
N THR A 378 9.95 14.20 -26.13
CA THR A 378 9.80 14.54 -24.69
C THR A 378 8.37 14.97 -24.39
N GLY A 379 7.91 14.80 -23.16
CA GLY A 379 6.55 15.24 -22.78
C GLY A 379 6.33 16.73 -22.99
N ALA A 380 7.34 17.56 -22.69
CA ALA A 380 7.27 19.00 -22.94
C ALA A 380 7.18 19.36 -24.44
N ALA A 381 7.68 18.50 -25.34
CA ALA A 381 7.49 18.66 -26.77
C ALA A 381 6.09 18.22 -27.21
N MET A 382 5.54 17.16 -26.61
CA MET A 382 4.16 16.72 -26.85
C MET A 382 3.15 17.79 -26.45
N GLU A 383 3.28 18.35 -25.24
CA GLU A 383 2.40 19.43 -24.76
C GLU A 383 2.41 20.65 -25.71
N ARG A 384 3.60 21.10 -26.14
CA ARG A 384 3.73 22.20 -27.11
C ARG A 384 3.13 21.85 -28.49
N ALA A 385 3.21 20.58 -28.91
CA ALA A 385 2.59 20.15 -30.16
C ALA A 385 1.06 20.16 -30.07
N GLU A 386 0.49 19.66 -28.96
CA GLU A 386 -0.96 19.71 -28.68
C GLU A 386 -1.49 21.15 -28.69
N GLU A 387 -0.77 22.07 -28.04
CA GLU A 387 -1.13 23.49 -28.01
C GLU A 387 -1.16 24.12 -29.41
N ARG A 388 -0.15 23.83 -30.23
CA ARG A 388 -0.07 24.35 -31.60
C ARG A 388 -1.14 23.76 -32.52
N ALA A 389 -1.47 22.49 -32.32
CA ALA A 389 -2.52 21.80 -33.06
C ALA A 389 -3.94 22.18 -32.58
N GLY A 390 -4.07 22.87 -31.44
CA GLY A 390 -5.36 23.26 -30.89
C GLY A 390 -6.21 22.09 -30.42
N VAL A 391 -5.57 21.01 -29.93
CA VAL A 391 -6.28 19.81 -29.48
C VAL A 391 -7.17 20.15 -28.28
N SER A 392 -8.44 19.77 -28.36
CA SER A 392 -9.41 20.04 -27.31
C SER A 392 -9.07 19.26 -26.05
N ALA A 393 -9.20 19.91 -24.89
CA ALA A 393 -8.92 19.24 -23.63
C ALA A 393 -9.91 18.08 -23.40
N SER A 394 -9.38 16.89 -23.12
CA SER A 394 -10.17 15.73 -22.76
C SER A 394 -9.50 15.02 -21.59
N SER A 395 -10.16 15.00 -20.44
CA SER A 395 -9.72 14.22 -19.29
C SER A 395 -10.56 12.95 -19.19
N PRO A 396 -9.98 11.75 -19.42
CA PRO A 396 -10.67 10.54 -19.00
C PRO A 396 -10.81 10.57 -17.48
N ALA A 397 -12.03 10.33 -16.99
CA ALA A 397 -12.23 10.06 -15.58
C ALA A 397 -11.58 8.71 -15.27
N VAL A 398 -10.57 8.69 -14.41
CA VAL A 398 -9.97 7.44 -13.91
C VAL A 398 -10.66 7.10 -12.60
N THR A 399 -11.70 6.29 -12.69
CA THR A 399 -12.10 5.42 -11.59
C THR A 399 -11.38 4.10 -11.85
N GLY A 400 -10.55 3.65 -10.90
CA GLY A 400 -9.71 2.46 -11.10
C GLY A 400 -10.46 1.22 -10.64
N THR A 401 -10.50 0.17 -11.46
CA THR A 401 -10.94 -1.14 -10.98
C THR A 401 -9.86 -1.73 -10.07
N GLY A 402 -10.18 -1.94 -8.80
CA GLY A 402 -9.20 -2.41 -7.82
C GLY A 402 -8.78 -3.87 -8.04
N ARG A 403 -9.72 -4.81 -7.89
CA ARG A 403 -9.47 -6.25 -8.06
C ARG A 403 -10.61 -6.88 -8.86
N ILE A 404 -10.25 -7.83 -9.71
CA ILE A 404 -11.22 -8.72 -10.35
C ILE A 404 -11.29 -10.04 -9.57
N ALA A 405 -12.50 -10.58 -9.45
CA ALA A 405 -12.69 -11.98 -9.05
C ALA A 405 -12.35 -12.88 -10.24
N GLY A 406 -11.91 -14.11 -9.99
CA GLY A 406 -11.59 -15.04 -11.07
C GLY A 406 -10.60 -16.13 -10.70
N ASP A 407 -10.16 -16.85 -11.73
CA ASP A 407 -9.24 -17.98 -11.60
C ASP A 407 -7.81 -17.50 -11.34
N PRO A 408 -6.98 -18.25 -10.60
CA PRO A 408 -5.58 -17.89 -10.42
C PRO A 408 -4.84 -17.84 -11.77
N ALA A 409 -4.12 -16.75 -12.02
CA ALA A 409 -3.37 -16.52 -13.26
C ALA A 409 -1.96 -16.00 -12.93
N GLY A 410 -1.08 -16.93 -12.54
CA GLY A 410 0.32 -16.63 -12.23
C GLY A 410 1.20 -16.46 -13.45
N GLU A 411 0.83 -17.07 -14.57
CA GLU A 411 1.51 -16.97 -15.86
C GLU A 411 0.46 -16.89 -16.98
N VAL A 412 0.71 -16.05 -17.98
CA VAL A 412 -0.16 -15.85 -19.14
C VAL A 412 0.70 -15.85 -20.39
N THR A 413 0.28 -16.54 -21.44
CA THR A 413 0.99 -16.56 -22.72
C THR A 413 0.12 -15.97 -23.82
N VAL A 414 0.74 -15.16 -24.67
CA VAL A 414 0.13 -14.57 -25.87
C VAL A 414 0.98 -15.00 -27.07
N PRO A 415 0.68 -16.15 -27.69
CA PRO A 415 1.53 -16.75 -28.72
C PRO A 415 1.71 -15.86 -29.96
N GLU A 416 0.68 -15.11 -30.36
CA GLU A 416 0.73 -14.20 -31.51
C GLU A 416 1.83 -13.14 -31.36
N HIS A 417 2.02 -12.64 -30.14
CA HIS A 417 3.08 -11.70 -29.78
C HIS A 417 4.32 -12.37 -29.20
N ARG A 418 4.39 -13.72 -29.20
CA ARG A 418 5.50 -14.50 -28.64
C ARG A 418 5.87 -14.06 -27.22
N SER A 419 4.84 -13.72 -26.45
CA SER A 419 4.94 -13.04 -25.17
C SER A 419 4.48 -13.94 -24.02
N THR A 420 5.22 -13.90 -22.92
CA THR A 420 4.88 -14.54 -21.65
C THR A 420 4.89 -13.49 -20.55
N TYR A 421 3.81 -13.46 -19.77
CA TYR A 421 3.64 -12.59 -18.62
C TYR A 421 3.68 -13.42 -17.36
N THR A 422 4.46 -12.98 -16.37
CA THR A 422 4.57 -13.63 -15.06
C THR A 422 4.13 -12.67 -13.97
N TYR A 423 3.18 -13.09 -13.15
CA TYR A 423 2.66 -12.31 -12.05
C TYR A 423 3.58 -12.35 -10.83
N ASP A 424 3.91 -11.18 -10.28
CA ASP A 424 4.59 -11.04 -9.00
C ASP A 424 3.58 -10.60 -7.92
N PRO A 425 3.23 -11.46 -6.94
CA PRO A 425 2.31 -11.10 -5.85
C PRO A 425 2.89 -10.07 -4.87
N HIS A 426 4.21 -9.86 -4.87
CA HIS A 426 4.84 -8.81 -4.10
C HIS A 426 4.72 -7.47 -4.80
N ALA A 427 4.95 -7.40 -6.11
CA ALA A 427 4.79 -6.17 -6.89
C ALA A 427 3.32 -5.86 -7.25
N ASP A 428 2.42 -6.84 -7.15
CA ASP A 428 1.01 -6.76 -7.57
C ASP A 428 0.90 -6.39 -9.07
N THR A 429 1.85 -6.88 -9.88
CA THR A 429 2.01 -6.58 -11.31
C THR A 429 2.52 -7.81 -12.08
N TYR A 430 2.34 -7.79 -13.39
CA TYR A 430 2.95 -8.72 -14.33
C TYR A 430 4.25 -8.12 -14.90
N SER A 431 5.27 -8.95 -15.09
CA SER A 431 6.41 -8.65 -15.95
C SER A 431 6.29 -9.40 -17.27
N LYS A 432 6.78 -8.82 -18.37
CA LYS A 432 6.73 -9.39 -19.71
C LYS A 432 8.08 -9.91 -20.19
N VAL A 433 8.09 -11.07 -20.83
CA VAL A 433 9.17 -11.58 -21.67
C VAL A 433 8.62 -11.78 -23.08
N GLU A 434 9.29 -11.22 -24.08
CA GLU A 434 8.94 -11.34 -25.49
C GLU A 434 10.17 -11.79 -26.27
N ASP A 435 10.03 -12.81 -27.11
CA ASP A 435 11.14 -13.35 -27.92
C ASP A 435 12.41 -13.66 -27.08
N GLY A 436 12.21 -14.08 -25.83
CA GLY A 436 13.27 -14.40 -24.87
C GLY A 436 13.93 -13.19 -24.19
N HIS A 437 13.57 -11.97 -24.59
CA HIS A 437 14.02 -10.73 -23.96
C HIS A 437 13.03 -10.26 -22.90
N ARG A 438 13.53 -9.93 -21.70
CA ARG A 438 12.68 -9.36 -20.64
C ARG A 438 12.45 -7.88 -20.94
N LEU A 439 11.20 -7.46 -21.08
CA LEU A 439 10.85 -6.07 -21.39
C LEU A 439 11.31 -5.14 -20.27
N GLN A 440 12.16 -4.16 -20.60
CA GLN A 440 12.63 -3.13 -19.68
C GLN A 440 12.23 -1.74 -20.17
N ASP A 441 12.21 -0.78 -19.25
CA ASP A 441 12.09 0.63 -19.57
C ASP A 441 13.43 1.32 -19.34
N THR A 442 14.02 1.84 -20.42
CA THR A 442 15.29 2.55 -20.41
C THR A 442 15.25 3.78 -19.49
N ALA A 443 14.11 4.47 -19.39
CA ALA A 443 13.98 5.66 -18.55
C ALA A 443 14.09 5.33 -17.06
N THR A 444 13.58 4.17 -16.64
CA THR A 444 13.64 3.72 -15.23
C THR A 444 14.87 2.86 -14.95
N GLY A 445 15.47 2.26 -15.99
CA GLY A 445 16.55 1.28 -15.86
C GLY A 445 16.07 -0.03 -15.21
N ALA A 446 14.77 -0.31 -15.28
CA ALA A 446 14.13 -1.43 -14.59
C ALA A 446 13.13 -2.16 -15.51
N PRO A 447 12.74 -3.41 -15.16
CA PRO A 447 11.68 -4.13 -15.87
C PRO A 447 10.36 -3.35 -15.90
N VAL A 448 9.61 -3.46 -17.00
CA VAL A 448 8.25 -2.91 -17.06
C VAL A 448 7.31 -3.71 -16.15
N HIS A 449 6.56 -2.99 -15.33
CA HIS A 449 5.57 -3.50 -14.39
C HIS A 449 4.15 -3.18 -14.87
N ILE A 450 3.43 -4.23 -15.29
CA ILE A 450 2.08 -4.16 -15.86
C ILE A 450 1.05 -4.44 -14.78
N ARG A 451 0.17 -3.48 -14.49
CA ARG A 451 -0.86 -3.60 -13.46
C ARG A 451 -2.03 -4.47 -13.92
N LEU A 452 -2.59 -4.10 -15.06
CA LEU A 452 -3.66 -4.82 -15.75
C LEU A 452 -3.11 -5.29 -17.09
N LEU A 453 -3.17 -6.59 -17.35
CA LEU A 453 -3.01 -7.14 -18.70
C LEU A 453 -4.41 -7.44 -19.24
N ALA A 454 -4.72 -6.96 -20.43
CA ALA A 454 -5.90 -7.38 -21.16
C ALA A 454 -5.51 -7.94 -22.53
N VAL A 455 -6.08 -9.07 -22.89
CA VAL A 455 -5.96 -9.65 -24.23
C VAL A 455 -7.27 -9.39 -24.96
N LEU A 456 -7.22 -8.54 -25.98
CA LEU A 456 -8.37 -8.09 -26.75
C LEU A 456 -8.43 -8.89 -28.05
N HIS A 457 -9.48 -9.68 -28.22
CA HIS A 457 -9.67 -10.52 -29.41
C HIS A 457 -10.49 -9.75 -30.44
N THR A 458 -9.98 -9.65 -31.67
CA THR A 458 -10.70 -9.02 -32.78
C THR A 458 -10.37 -9.66 -34.13
N SER A 459 -11.15 -9.31 -35.16
CA SER A 459 -10.82 -9.65 -36.54
C SER A 459 -9.79 -8.68 -37.12
N ALA A 460 -8.87 -9.18 -37.95
CA ALA A 460 -7.96 -8.34 -38.73
C ALA A 460 -7.98 -8.73 -40.21
N ALA A 461 -7.81 -7.75 -41.09
CA ALA A 461 -7.69 -7.97 -42.53
C ALA A 461 -6.35 -7.42 -43.05
N LEU A 462 -5.77 -8.08 -44.07
CA LEU A 462 -4.60 -7.52 -44.75
C LEU A 462 -4.98 -6.25 -45.52
N THR A 463 -4.25 -5.17 -45.25
CA THR A 463 -4.38 -3.89 -45.97
C THR A 463 -4.24 -4.05 -47.48
N GLY A 464 -4.97 -3.31 -48.30
CA GLY A 464 -4.90 -3.42 -49.78
C GLY A 464 -3.63 -2.86 -50.43
N TYR A 465 -2.60 -2.52 -49.64
CA TYR A 465 -1.41 -1.80 -50.04
C TYR A 465 -0.19 -2.24 -49.22
N ALA A 466 1.01 -1.92 -49.69
CA ALA A 466 2.24 -2.17 -48.94
C ALA A 466 2.47 -1.10 -47.88
N GLU A 467 2.91 -1.52 -46.69
CA GLU A 467 3.29 -0.63 -45.59
C GLU A 467 4.78 -0.30 -45.59
N ASP A 468 5.60 -1.12 -46.25
CA ASP A 468 7.06 -0.98 -46.29
C ASP A 468 7.63 -1.10 -47.71
N PRO A 469 8.90 -0.69 -47.93
CA PRO A 469 9.56 -0.83 -49.23
C PRO A 469 9.77 -2.28 -49.69
N ALA A 470 9.69 -3.26 -48.78
CA ALA A 470 9.80 -4.67 -49.10
C ALA A 470 8.48 -5.26 -49.65
N GLY A 471 7.41 -4.47 -49.66
CA GLY A 471 6.11 -4.87 -50.19
C GLY A 471 5.24 -5.61 -49.19
N HIS A 472 5.62 -5.67 -47.91
CA HIS A 472 4.80 -6.31 -46.89
C HIS A 472 3.54 -5.50 -46.65
N ARG A 473 2.42 -6.21 -46.48
CA ARG A 473 1.11 -5.63 -46.19
C ARG A 473 0.91 -5.59 -44.68
N GLY A 474 0.36 -4.50 -44.17
CA GLY A 474 -0.04 -4.38 -42.77
C GLY A 474 -1.37 -5.06 -42.48
N LEU A 475 -1.73 -5.06 -41.20
CA LEU A 475 -3.00 -5.55 -40.68
C LEU A 475 -3.93 -4.37 -40.32
N ASP A 476 -5.19 -4.50 -40.72
CA ASP A 476 -6.30 -3.62 -40.37
C ASP A 476 -7.16 -4.34 -39.33
N PHE A 477 -6.85 -4.13 -38.04
CA PHE A 477 -7.63 -4.68 -36.93
C PHE A 477 -8.95 -3.92 -36.77
N ASP A 478 -10.05 -4.65 -36.59
CA ASP A 478 -11.34 -4.05 -36.25
C ASP A 478 -11.30 -3.53 -34.81
N LEU A 479 -11.36 -2.20 -34.66
CA LEU A 479 -11.47 -1.52 -33.37
C LEU A 479 -12.83 -0.85 -33.18
N ASP A 480 -13.74 -1.02 -34.14
CA ASP A 480 -15.04 -0.35 -34.18
C ASP A 480 -16.18 -1.26 -33.73
N SER A 481 -16.04 -2.59 -33.85
CA SER A 481 -17.12 -3.54 -33.53
C SER A 481 -17.10 -4.08 -32.10
N GLY A 482 -15.97 -4.01 -31.40
CA GLY A 482 -15.78 -4.71 -30.12
C GLY A 482 -15.54 -6.22 -30.28
N GLY A 483 -15.28 -6.90 -29.16
CA GLY A 483 -14.96 -8.32 -29.17
C GLY A 483 -14.80 -8.93 -27.77
N PRO A 484 -14.52 -10.24 -27.69
CA PRO A 484 -14.14 -10.90 -26.44
C PRO A 484 -12.85 -10.29 -25.87
N ALA A 485 -12.73 -10.30 -24.55
CA ALA A 485 -11.50 -9.90 -23.86
C ALA A 485 -11.21 -10.83 -22.69
N ASP A 486 -9.93 -11.05 -22.39
CA ASP A 486 -9.46 -11.67 -21.16
C ASP A 486 -8.75 -10.63 -20.32
N PHE A 487 -9.14 -10.49 -19.04
CA PHE A 487 -8.54 -9.52 -18.11
C PHE A 487 -7.74 -10.25 -17.03
N TYR A 488 -6.55 -9.74 -16.77
CA TYR A 488 -5.61 -10.26 -15.78
C TYR A 488 -5.18 -9.15 -14.82
N LEU A 489 -5.67 -9.20 -13.58
CA LEU A 489 -5.42 -8.18 -12.55
C LEU A 489 -5.28 -8.82 -11.17
N GLY A 490 -4.21 -8.46 -10.45
CA GLY A 490 -3.94 -8.99 -9.11
C GLY A 490 -3.76 -10.51 -9.06
N GLY A 491 -3.20 -11.10 -10.12
CA GLY A 491 -2.95 -12.53 -10.24
C GLY A 491 -4.20 -13.36 -10.52
N ARG A 492 -5.26 -12.73 -11.02
CA ARG A 492 -6.56 -13.34 -11.33
C ARG A 492 -6.90 -13.14 -12.79
N HIS A 493 -7.56 -14.11 -13.39
CA HIS A 493 -8.11 -14.07 -14.75
C HIS A 493 -9.64 -14.01 -14.70
N ALA A 494 -10.22 -13.12 -15.50
CA ALA A 494 -11.64 -13.09 -15.76
C ALA A 494 -11.92 -12.82 -17.24
N ALA A 495 -12.85 -13.60 -17.81
CA ALA A 495 -13.35 -13.37 -19.15
C ALA A 495 -14.33 -12.18 -19.19
N GLY A 496 -14.35 -11.48 -20.32
CA GLY A 496 -15.21 -10.34 -20.53
C GLY A 496 -15.25 -9.92 -22.00
N ARG A 497 -15.46 -8.62 -22.21
CA ARG A 497 -15.63 -8.01 -23.53
C ARG A 497 -15.01 -6.62 -23.55
N TRP A 498 -14.57 -6.23 -24.73
CA TRP A 498 -14.23 -4.85 -25.05
C TRP A 498 -15.20 -4.34 -26.13
N LEU A 499 -15.55 -3.07 -26.07
CA LEU A 499 -16.54 -2.45 -26.93
C LEU A 499 -16.10 -1.04 -27.30
N ALA A 500 -16.23 -0.68 -28.57
CA ALA A 500 -16.29 0.72 -28.99
C ALA A 500 -17.76 1.16 -28.96
N GLY A 501 -18.14 1.94 -27.92
CA GLY A 501 -19.52 2.42 -27.78
C GLY A 501 -19.94 3.34 -28.95
N ASP A 502 -18.96 4.07 -29.49
CA ASP A 502 -19.03 4.73 -30.78
C ASP A 502 -17.60 4.78 -31.39
N ARG A 503 -17.47 5.23 -32.65
CA ARG A 503 -16.16 5.31 -33.34
C ARG A 503 -15.24 6.41 -32.81
N ASN A 504 -15.73 7.32 -31.99
CA ASN A 504 -15.06 8.53 -31.52
C ASN A 504 -14.92 8.59 -29.98
N GLY A 505 -15.21 7.50 -29.28
CA GLY A 505 -15.10 7.37 -27.83
C GLY A 505 -14.05 6.32 -27.46
N PRO A 506 -13.50 6.38 -26.23
CA PRO A 506 -12.52 5.41 -25.77
C PRO A 506 -13.14 4.01 -25.75
N LEU A 507 -12.28 3.00 -25.89
CA LEU A 507 -12.71 1.61 -25.72
C LEU A 507 -13.18 1.39 -24.28
N SER A 508 -14.28 0.67 -24.14
CA SER A 508 -14.90 0.32 -22.86
C SER A 508 -14.76 -1.18 -22.63
N PHE A 509 -14.64 -1.57 -21.37
CA PHE A 509 -14.35 -2.95 -20.98
C PHE A 509 -15.33 -3.40 -19.90
N SER A 510 -15.74 -4.66 -19.96
CA SER A 510 -16.64 -5.26 -18.95
C SER A 510 -16.38 -6.74 -18.80
N LEU A 511 -16.53 -7.26 -17.59
CA LEU A 511 -16.54 -8.69 -17.31
C LEU A 511 -17.80 -9.36 -17.89
N ALA A 512 -17.80 -10.69 -17.94
CA ALA A 512 -18.93 -11.47 -18.46
C ALA A 512 -20.26 -11.24 -17.71
N ASP A 513 -20.21 -10.81 -16.45
CA ASP A 513 -21.38 -10.47 -15.64
C ASP A 513 -21.87 -9.01 -15.83
N GLY A 514 -21.21 -8.25 -16.71
CA GLY A 514 -21.52 -6.84 -16.98
C GLY A 514 -20.81 -5.85 -16.06
N THR A 515 -19.99 -6.31 -15.10
CA THR A 515 -19.20 -5.42 -14.26
C THR A 515 -18.20 -4.63 -15.11
N PRO A 516 -18.20 -3.29 -15.09
CA PRO A 516 -17.22 -2.49 -15.81
C PRO A 516 -15.79 -2.80 -15.36
N VAL A 517 -14.87 -2.87 -16.31
CA VAL A 517 -13.42 -2.92 -16.05
C VAL A 517 -12.85 -1.58 -16.48
N GLU A 518 -12.37 -0.82 -15.51
CA GLU A 518 -11.74 0.48 -15.73
C GLU A 518 -10.24 0.36 -15.44
N PRO A 519 -9.37 0.93 -16.30
CA PRO A 519 -7.93 0.88 -16.11
C PRO A 519 -7.52 1.31 -14.67
N PRO A 520 -6.81 0.45 -13.91
CA PRO A 520 -6.33 0.80 -12.57
C PRO A 520 -5.23 1.87 -12.64
N ALA A 521 -4.81 2.42 -11.49
CA ALA A 521 -3.62 3.26 -11.50
C ALA A 521 -2.38 2.37 -11.75
N GLY A 522 -1.49 2.85 -12.62
CA GLY A 522 -0.38 2.06 -13.15
C GLY A 522 -0.61 1.63 -14.60
N LEU A 523 0.36 0.93 -15.16
CA LEU A 523 0.37 0.59 -16.58
C LEU A 523 -0.67 -0.48 -16.91
N THR A 524 -1.57 -0.18 -17.85
CA THR A 524 -2.42 -1.19 -18.48
C THR A 524 -1.81 -1.65 -19.80
N TRP A 525 -1.57 -2.95 -19.96
CA TRP A 525 -1.09 -3.53 -21.21
C TRP A 525 -2.25 -4.18 -21.96
N MET A 526 -2.42 -3.82 -23.23
CA MET A 526 -3.49 -4.29 -24.11
C MET A 526 -2.87 -5.04 -25.28
N ASP A 527 -2.91 -6.36 -25.24
CA ASP A 527 -2.53 -7.21 -26.38
C ASP A 527 -3.73 -7.33 -27.32
N LEU A 528 -3.63 -6.73 -28.51
CA LEU A 528 -4.64 -6.85 -29.55
C LEU A 528 -4.27 -8.02 -30.47
N VAL A 529 -5.06 -9.09 -30.39
CA VAL A 529 -4.79 -10.35 -31.09
C VAL A 529 -5.91 -10.71 -32.06
N THR A 530 -5.54 -11.49 -33.07
CA THR A 530 -6.48 -12.05 -34.05
C THR A 530 -7.24 -13.24 -33.47
N SER A 531 -8.55 -13.28 -33.73
CA SER A 531 -9.46 -14.35 -33.25
C SER A 531 -9.31 -15.66 -34.02
#